data_AF-A0AAV2TJD8-F1
#
_entry.id   AF-A0AAV2TJD8-F1
#
_cell.length_a   1.000
_cell.length_b   1.000
_cell.length_c   1.000
_cell.angle_alpha   90.00
_cell.angle_beta   90.00
_cell.angle_gamma   90.00
#
_symmetry.space_group_name_H-M   'P 1'
#
loop_
_entity.id
_entity.type
_entity.pdbx_description
1 polymer ?
#
loop_
_entity_poly.entity_id
_entity_poly.type
_entity_poly.pdbx_seq_one_letter_code
_entity_poly.pdbx_strand_id
1 'polypeptide(L)'
;MAKPDGVGLEVPLDNIVAKDKIWRDHCLNEAARVKLWRENWGFLTQTKEELLKDEIDALRDRTRKRPEMPDSLKISEPTPTSEYFSVKPSPKPFPQTTSQEIGWRSGRREFLLDKYDLHRKAQGCLLRRFNWPVQAIW
;
A
#
# COMPACT_ATOMS: atom_id res chain seq x y z
N MET A 1 4.84 31.62 -52.03
CA MET A 1 3.44 31.69 -51.59
C MET A 1 3.09 30.38 -50.91
N ALA A 2 2.84 30.42 -49.60
CA ALA A 2 2.59 29.26 -48.75
C ALA A 2 1.14 28.76 -48.91
N LYS A 3 0.94 27.44 -48.80
CA LYS A 3 -0.38 26.80 -48.78
C LYS A 3 -1.12 27.16 -47.49
N PRO A 4 -2.45 27.34 -47.51
CA PRO A 4 -3.22 27.45 -46.28
C PRO A 4 -3.36 26.05 -45.67
N ASP A 5 -2.87 25.90 -44.45
CA ASP A 5 -3.14 24.75 -43.60
C ASP A 5 -4.64 24.73 -43.29
N GLY A 6 -5.32 23.74 -43.86
CA GLY A 6 -6.78 23.63 -43.84
C GLY A 6 -7.23 22.27 -43.33
N VAL A 7 -7.70 22.30 -42.08
CA VAL A 7 -8.74 21.44 -41.51
C VAL A 7 -8.29 20.04 -41.08
N GLY A 8 -7.47 19.99 -40.03
CA GLY A 8 -7.70 18.97 -39.00
C GLY A 8 -9.04 19.26 -38.33
N LEU A 9 -9.83 18.23 -38.01
CA LEU A 9 -11.02 18.40 -37.16
C LEU A 9 -10.58 18.97 -35.81
N GLU A 10 -10.67 20.30 -35.66
CA GLU A 10 -10.66 20.96 -34.38
C GLU A 10 -11.96 20.63 -33.67
N VAL A 11 -12.07 19.40 -33.15
CA VAL A 11 -13.03 19.12 -32.09
C VAL A 11 -12.52 19.92 -30.89
N PRO A 12 -13.29 20.90 -30.37
CA PRO A 12 -12.85 21.71 -29.24
C PRO A 12 -12.46 20.78 -28.08
N LEU A 13 -11.22 20.94 -27.59
CA LEU A 13 -10.57 20.07 -26.60
C LEU A 13 -11.35 19.93 -25.28
N ASP A 14 -12.32 20.80 -25.02
CA ASP A 14 -13.21 20.70 -23.85
C ASP A 14 -14.63 21.14 -24.20
N ASN A 15 -15.51 20.18 -24.48
CA ASN A 15 -16.93 20.46 -24.58
C ASN A 15 -17.52 20.68 -23.18
N ILE A 16 -17.51 21.94 -22.74
CA ILE A 16 -18.01 22.37 -21.42
C ILE A 16 -19.47 21.95 -21.22
N VAL A 17 -20.29 21.99 -22.27
CA VAL A 17 -21.70 21.56 -22.24
C VAL A 17 -21.82 20.06 -22.01
N ALA A 18 -20.96 19.25 -22.66
CA ALA A 18 -20.92 17.81 -22.42
C ALA A 18 -20.45 17.46 -21.01
N LYS A 19 -19.42 18.16 -20.50
CA LYS A 19 -18.95 17.99 -19.12
C LYS A 19 -20.04 18.32 -18.09
N ASP A 20 -20.72 19.44 -18.28
CA ASP A 20 -21.84 19.89 -17.42
C ASP A 20 -23.01 18.90 -17.48
N LYS A 21 -23.34 18.35 -18.66
CA LYS A 21 -24.35 17.32 -18.79
C LYS A 21 -23.98 16.02 -18.06
N ILE A 22 -22.76 15.52 -18.25
CA ILE A 22 -22.24 14.32 -17.58
C ILE A 22 -22.30 14.49 -16.06
N TRP A 23 -21.87 15.66 -15.56
CA TRP A 23 -21.93 15.96 -14.14
C TRP A 23 -23.38 15.94 -13.60
N ARG A 24 -24.32 16.59 -14.29
CA ARG A 24 -25.74 16.55 -13.93
C ARG A 24 -26.30 15.13 -13.93
N ASP A 25 -25.99 14.34 -14.95
CA ASP A 25 -26.44 12.94 -15.05
C ASP A 25 -25.89 12.10 -13.89
N HIS A 26 -24.64 12.32 -13.48
CA HIS A 26 -24.07 11.68 -12.29
C HIS A 26 -24.79 12.08 -11.00
N CYS A 27 -25.05 13.36 -10.78
CA CYS A 27 -25.77 13.83 -9.59
C CYS A 27 -27.19 13.23 -9.52
N LEU A 28 -27.90 13.15 -10.65
CA LEU A 28 -29.23 12.53 -10.73
C LEU A 28 -29.17 11.02 -10.44
N ASN A 29 -28.20 10.33 -11.03
CA ASN A 29 -27.99 8.90 -10.80
C ASN A 29 -27.62 8.59 -9.35
N GLU A 30 -26.77 9.41 -8.73
CA GLU A 30 -26.41 9.26 -7.33
C GLU A 30 -27.64 9.44 -6.43
N ALA A 31 -28.42 10.51 -6.65
CA ALA A 31 -29.65 10.75 -5.89
C ALA A 31 -30.67 9.61 -6.02
N ALA A 32 -30.79 9.00 -7.21
CA ALA A 32 -31.62 7.82 -7.42
C ALA A 32 -31.07 6.58 -6.68
N ARG A 33 -29.75 6.35 -6.76
CA ARG A 33 -29.08 5.22 -6.11
C ARG A 33 -29.15 5.31 -4.59
N VAL A 34 -29.05 6.50 -4.00
CA VAL A 34 -29.19 6.70 -2.55
C VAL A 34 -30.57 6.22 -2.05
N LYS A 35 -31.63 6.50 -2.81
CA LYS A 35 -32.99 6.04 -2.47
C LYS A 35 -33.10 4.51 -2.52
N LEU A 36 -32.53 3.91 -3.56
CA LEU A 36 -32.53 2.44 -3.76
C LEU A 36 -31.49 1.71 -2.89
N TRP A 37 -30.54 2.43 -2.28
CA TRP A 37 -29.43 1.81 -1.56
C TRP A 37 -29.92 1.03 -0.35
N ARG A 38 -30.88 1.56 0.42
CA ARG A 38 -31.42 0.84 1.59
C ARG A 38 -32.21 -0.40 1.20
N GLU A 39 -32.91 -0.39 0.07
CA GLU A 39 -33.65 -1.55 -0.42
C GLU A 39 -32.69 -2.64 -0.90
N ASN A 40 -31.72 -2.28 -1.75
CA ASN A 40 -30.79 -3.25 -2.34
C ASN A 40 -29.70 -3.72 -1.39
N TRP A 41 -29.24 -2.86 -0.48
CA TRP A 41 -28.05 -3.08 0.34
C TRP A 41 -28.29 -2.87 1.83
N GLY A 42 -29.52 -2.62 2.26
CA GLY A 42 -29.85 -2.41 3.68
C GLY A 42 -29.48 -3.59 4.57
N PHE A 43 -29.47 -4.81 4.02
CA PHE A 43 -29.02 -6.02 4.72
C PHE A 43 -27.58 -5.92 5.24
N LEU A 44 -26.71 -5.10 4.62
CA LEU A 44 -25.33 -4.88 5.10
C LEU A 44 -25.26 -4.15 6.44
N THR A 45 -26.34 -3.47 6.84
CA THR A 45 -26.41 -2.77 8.13
C THR A 45 -26.94 -3.64 9.26
N GLN A 46 -27.50 -4.80 8.93
CA GLN A 46 -28.07 -5.74 9.90
C GLN A 46 -27.04 -6.77 10.34
N THR A 47 -27.20 -7.29 11.54
CA THR A 47 -26.40 -8.42 12.02
C THR A 47 -26.85 -9.71 11.35
N LYS A 48 -25.96 -10.70 11.27
CA LYS A 48 -26.29 -12.02 10.67
C LYS A 48 -27.46 -12.69 11.41
N GLU A 49 -27.53 -12.49 12.72
CA GLU A 49 -28.61 -13.01 13.57
C GLU A 49 -29.94 -12.38 13.22
N GLU A 50 -29.97 -11.07 12.92
CA GLU A 50 -31.18 -10.34 12.56
C GLU A 50 -31.69 -10.67 11.16
N LEU A 51 -30.77 -10.85 10.21
CA LEU A 51 -31.11 -11.13 8.82
C LEU A 51 -31.67 -12.54 8.64
N LEU A 52 -31.14 -13.52 9.40
CA LEU A 52 -31.41 -14.93 9.19
C LEU A 52 -32.24 -15.56 10.34
N LYS A 53 -32.86 -14.77 11.23
CA LYS A 53 -33.53 -15.23 12.47
C LYS A 53 -34.21 -16.59 12.37
N ASP A 54 -35.09 -16.75 11.38
CA ASP A 54 -35.92 -17.95 11.22
C ASP A 54 -35.29 -19.00 10.30
N GLU A 55 -34.27 -18.62 9.52
CA GLU A 55 -33.62 -19.46 8.50
C GLU A 55 -32.29 -20.07 8.96
N ILE A 56 -31.67 -19.57 10.04
CA ILE A 56 -30.37 -20.05 10.55
C ILE A 56 -30.41 -21.56 10.80
N ASP A 57 -31.45 -22.05 11.46
CA ASP A 57 -31.54 -23.47 11.85
C ASP A 57 -31.84 -24.40 10.67
N ALA A 58 -32.44 -23.89 9.60
CA ALA A 58 -32.70 -24.62 8.36
C ALA A 58 -31.46 -24.66 7.45
N LEU A 59 -30.70 -23.56 7.39
CA LEU A 59 -29.46 -23.45 6.61
C LEU A 59 -28.27 -24.13 7.28
N ARG A 60 -28.33 -24.31 8.62
CA ARG A 60 -27.27 -24.97 9.38
C ARG A 60 -27.36 -26.49 9.23
N ASP A 61 -26.47 -27.04 8.42
CA ASP A 61 -26.25 -28.49 8.38
C ASP A 61 -25.70 -28.98 9.72
N ARG A 62 -26.57 -29.64 10.50
CA ARG A 62 -26.24 -30.20 11.82
C ARG A 62 -25.29 -31.40 11.75
N THR A 63 -25.18 -32.03 10.58
CA THR A 63 -24.33 -33.21 10.37
C THR A 63 -22.92 -32.83 9.95
N ARG A 64 -22.72 -31.61 9.44
CA ARG A 64 -21.42 -31.10 9.00
C ARG A 64 -20.49 -30.88 10.20
N LYS A 65 -19.43 -31.69 10.29
CA LYS A 65 -18.36 -31.52 11.28
C LYS A 65 -17.56 -30.25 10.96
N ARG A 66 -17.11 -29.56 12.01
CA ARG A 66 -16.15 -28.46 11.87
C ARG A 66 -14.89 -29.02 11.20
N PRO A 67 -14.39 -28.41 10.11
CA PRO A 67 -13.14 -28.86 9.52
C PRO A 67 -12.02 -28.68 10.55
N GLU A 68 -11.24 -29.74 10.77
CA GLU A 68 -10.04 -29.67 11.58
C GLU A 68 -9.02 -28.74 10.89
N MET A 69 -8.39 -27.87 11.67
CA MET A 69 -7.37 -26.98 11.13
C MET A 69 -6.13 -27.81 10.75
N PRO A 70 -5.65 -27.77 9.49
CA PRO A 70 -4.44 -28.45 9.10
C PRO A 70 -3.25 -28.05 9.96
N ASP A 71 -2.35 -28.99 10.27
CA ASP A 71 -1.18 -28.73 11.10
C ASP A 71 -0.26 -27.65 10.52
N SER A 72 -0.21 -27.52 9.19
CA SER A 72 0.54 -26.47 8.50
C SER A 72 0.04 -25.05 8.77
N LEU A 73 -1.23 -24.90 9.19
CA LEU A 73 -1.85 -23.63 9.54
C LEU A 73 -1.92 -23.41 11.06
N LYS A 74 -1.53 -24.41 11.86
CA LYS A 74 -1.39 -24.26 13.30
C LYS A 74 -0.16 -23.39 13.57
N ILE A 75 -0.41 -22.22 14.14
CA ILE A 75 0.65 -21.36 14.66
C ILE A 75 1.25 -22.09 15.85
N SER A 76 2.55 -22.41 15.78
CA SER A 76 3.27 -22.94 16.93
C SER A 76 3.24 -21.90 18.04
N GLU A 77 3.12 -22.37 19.28
CA GLU A 77 3.29 -21.50 20.43
C GLU A 77 4.67 -20.82 20.36
N PRO A 78 4.75 -19.50 20.62
CA PRO A 78 6.01 -18.81 20.61
C PRO A 78 6.87 -19.33 21.75
N THR A 79 7.99 -19.95 21.39
CA THR A 79 9.05 -20.31 22.35
C THR A 79 9.42 -19.08 23.19
N PRO A 80 9.48 -19.22 24.54
CA PRO A 80 9.77 -18.09 25.42
C PRO A 80 11.09 -17.42 25.07
N THR A 81 11.11 -16.08 25.11
CA THR A 81 12.30 -15.25 24.89
C THR A 81 13.50 -15.68 25.74
N SER A 82 13.26 -16.25 26.92
CA SER A 82 14.31 -16.77 27.82
C SER A 82 15.21 -17.83 27.17
N GLU A 83 14.70 -18.59 26.20
CA GLU A 83 15.47 -19.66 25.55
C GLU A 83 16.48 -19.10 24.53
N TYR A 84 16.19 -17.93 23.95
CA TYR A 84 17.02 -17.31 22.91
C TYR A 84 17.97 -16.24 23.44
N PHE A 85 17.60 -15.56 24.53
CA PHE A 85 18.34 -14.40 25.01
C PHE A 85 18.96 -14.67 26.38
N SER A 86 20.14 -15.30 26.40
CA SER A 86 21.00 -15.32 27.59
C SER A 86 21.84 -14.04 27.64
N VAL A 87 21.50 -13.08 28.51
CA VAL A 87 22.32 -11.88 28.72
C VAL A 87 23.58 -12.29 29.49
N LYS A 88 24.66 -12.52 28.75
CA LYS A 88 25.98 -12.74 29.35
C LYS A 88 26.54 -11.40 29.85
N PRO A 89 27.35 -11.41 30.93
CA PRO A 89 28.04 -10.20 31.36
C PRO A 89 28.96 -9.68 30.27
N SER A 90 29.15 -8.36 30.23
CA SER A 90 30.04 -7.70 29.25
C SER A 90 31.47 -8.25 29.37
N PRO A 91 32.15 -8.54 28.24
CA PRO A 91 33.54 -8.97 28.27
C PRO A 91 34.42 -7.85 28.88
N LYS A 92 35.20 -8.20 29.90
CA LYS A 92 36.21 -7.33 30.53
C LYS A 92 37.61 -7.82 30.13
N PRO A 93 38.58 -6.91 29.90
CA PRO A 93 38.53 -5.47 30.10
C PRO A 93 37.71 -4.76 29.02
N PHE A 94 37.06 -3.67 29.41
CA PHE A 94 36.46 -2.78 28.43
C PHE A 94 37.54 -2.36 27.43
N PRO A 95 37.29 -2.42 26.12
CA PRO A 95 38.24 -1.87 25.16
C PRO A 95 38.54 -0.44 25.56
N GLN A 96 39.81 0.00 25.46
CA GLN A 96 40.16 1.40 25.72
C GLN A 96 39.32 2.28 24.80
N THR A 97 38.27 2.86 25.37
CA THR A 97 37.46 3.83 24.67
C THR A 97 38.29 5.11 24.66
N THR A 98 38.77 5.49 23.48
CA THR A 98 39.23 6.86 23.23
C THR A 98 37.99 7.75 23.32
N SER A 99 37.50 8.03 24.53
CA SER A 99 36.24 8.74 24.79
C SER A 99 36.28 10.22 24.42
N GLN A 100 36.80 10.55 23.25
CA GLN A 100 36.51 11.80 22.54
C GLN A 100 36.22 11.58 21.05
N GLU A 101 36.36 10.36 20.50
CA GLU A 101 36.12 10.11 19.08
C GLU A 101 35.31 8.83 18.90
N ILE A 102 33.99 8.97 18.77
CA ILE A 102 33.11 7.88 18.35
C ILE A 102 33.55 7.48 16.92
N GLY A 103 33.70 6.20 16.56
CA GLY A 103 34.32 5.79 15.27
C GLY A 103 33.79 6.50 14.01
N TRP A 104 32.49 6.78 13.91
CA TRP A 104 31.87 7.62 12.85
C TRP A 104 32.18 9.13 12.90
N ARG A 105 32.68 9.65 14.02
CA ARG A 105 33.11 11.03 14.28
C ARG A 105 34.63 11.15 14.50
N SER A 106 35.36 10.03 14.49
CA SER A 106 36.82 10.04 14.59
C SER A 106 37.40 10.54 13.28
N GLY A 107 38.28 11.54 13.35
CA GLY A 107 39.04 12.04 12.19
C GLY A 107 40.17 11.09 11.77
N ARG A 108 40.36 9.96 12.47
CA ARG A 108 41.43 9.00 12.20
C ARG A 108 41.08 8.13 11.01
N ARG A 109 42.03 8.01 10.08
CA ARG A 109 41.86 7.30 8.80
C ARG A 109 41.52 5.81 8.95
N GLU A 110 41.91 5.22 10.07
CA GLU A 110 41.67 3.81 10.41
C GLU A 110 40.20 3.51 10.78
N PHE A 111 39.42 4.55 11.16
CA PHE A 111 38.04 4.40 11.62
C PHE A 111 37.00 5.02 10.68
N LEU A 112 37.42 5.51 9.51
CA LEU A 112 36.52 6.00 8.46
C LEU A 112 35.70 4.83 7.89
N LEU A 113 34.48 4.67 8.42
CA LEU A 113 33.49 3.70 7.95
C LEU A 113 32.85 4.11 6.61
N ASP A 114 33.07 5.34 6.16
CA ASP A 114 32.55 5.84 4.89
C ASP A 114 33.38 5.26 3.73
N LYS A 115 33.04 4.03 3.35
CA LYS A 115 33.61 3.33 2.19
C LYS A 115 33.14 3.89 0.85
N TYR A 116 32.31 4.93 0.87
CA TYR A 116 31.76 5.53 -0.32
C TYR A 116 32.66 6.68 -0.76
N ASP A 117 33.38 6.44 -1.85
CA ASP A 117 34.23 7.43 -2.50
C ASP A 117 33.43 8.71 -2.85
N LEU A 118 34.11 9.87 -2.88
CA LEU A 118 33.53 11.18 -3.24
C LEU A 118 32.88 11.19 -4.65
N HIS A 119 33.13 10.14 -5.43
CA HIS A 119 32.76 9.99 -6.83
C HIS A 119 31.39 9.33 -7.05
N ARG A 120 30.31 9.84 -6.42
CA ARG A 120 28.95 9.47 -6.86
C ARG A 120 28.53 10.34 -8.05
N LYS A 121 28.52 9.77 -9.25
CA LYS A 121 27.84 10.38 -10.41
C LYS A 121 26.33 10.40 -10.16
N ALA A 122 25.68 11.52 -10.47
CA ALA A 122 24.22 11.63 -10.40
C ALA A 122 23.58 10.50 -11.23
N GLN A 123 22.64 9.78 -10.63
CA GLN A 123 22.07 8.54 -11.17
C GLN A 123 21.17 8.73 -12.41
N GLY A 124 21.15 9.92 -13.00
CA GLY A 124 20.29 10.28 -14.13
C GLY A 124 18.81 10.39 -13.75
N CYS A 125 17.96 10.74 -14.72
CA CYS A 125 16.52 10.79 -14.53
C CYS A 125 15.91 9.37 -14.51
N LEU A 126 14.96 9.12 -13.60
CA LEU A 126 14.30 7.83 -13.43
C LEU A 126 13.63 7.33 -14.72
N LEU A 127 13.03 8.24 -15.50
CA LEU A 127 12.38 7.93 -16.76
C LEU A 127 13.33 7.31 -17.78
N ARG A 128 14.58 7.78 -17.85
CA ARG A 128 15.60 7.22 -18.74
C ARG A 128 16.11 5.86 -18.24
N ARG A 129 16.09 5.63 -16.92
CA ARG A 129 16.46 4.31 -16.35
C ARG A 129 15.40 3.25 -16.62
N PHE A 130 14.13 3.63 -16.54
CA PHE A 130 13.00 2.71 -16.75
C PHE A 130 12.47 2.72 -18.19
N ASN A 131 13.08 3.51 -19.07
CA ASN A 131 12.65 3.69 -20.45
C ASN A 131 11.16 4.06 -20.59
N TRP A 132 10.65 4.86 -19.64
CA TRP A 132 9.23 5.19 -19.54
C TRP A 132 8.87 6.29 -20.56
N PRO A 133 7.76 6.18 -21.31
CA PRO A 133 7.24 7.29 -22.11
C PRO A 133 7.05 8.57 -21.27
N VAL A 134 7.36 9.71 -21.89
CA VAL A 134 7.22 11.06 -21.29
C VAL A 134 5.76 11.37 -20.89
N GLN A 135 4.81 10.67 -21.51
CA GLN A 135 3.38 10.72 -21.17
C GLN A 135 3.09 10.30 -19.74
N ALA A 136 3.98 9.54 -19.07
CA ALA A 136 3.77 9.11 -17.68
C ALA A 136 3.91 10.24 -16.64
N ILE A 137 4.32 11.44 -17.08
CA ILE A 137 4.42 12.64 -16.23
C ILE A 137 3.14 13.48 -16.28
N TRP A 138 2.27 13.23 -17.28
CA TRP A 138 1.09 14.04 -17.60
C TRP A 138 -0.21 13.29 -17.33
#